data_AF-A0A9P0GNW4-F1
#
_entry.id   AF-A0A9P0GNW4-F1
#
_cell.length_a   1.000
_cell.length_b   1.000
_cell.length_c   1.000
_cell.angle_alpha   90.00
_cell.angle_beta   90.00
_cell.angle_gamma   90.00
#
_symmetry.space_group_name_H-M   'P 1'
#
loop_
_entity.id
_entity.type
_entity.pdbx_description
1 polymer ?
#
loop_
_entity_poly.entity_id
_entity_poly.type
_entity_poly.pdbx_seq_one_letter_code
_entity_poly.pdbx_strand_id
1 'polypeptide(L)'
;MVLKRKKEAVEHNSRSGSSRMDVPFEDELNKIASFDDSIQTDVLGSAKGIKSLKPTQTNSTAGPSAIPSTSGTSKKRKTCKDTLKEIHKEKENSRERCHKKKLDLFREIFSSNK
;
A
#
# COMPACT_ATOMS: atom_id res chain seq x y z
N MET A 1 -13.33 -26.59 -3.26
CA MET A 1 -12.16 -25.72 -3.04
C MET A 1 -12.51 -24.28 -3.37
N VAL A 2 -12.81 -23.45 -2.37
CA VAL A 2 -13.17 -22.03 -2.55
C VAL A 2 -11.98 -21.19 -3.01
N LEU A 3 -10.79 -21.47 -2.47
CA LEU A 3 -9.53 -20.79 -2.83
C LEU A 3 -9.16 -20.93 -4.31
N LYS A 4 -9.41 -22.09 -4.92
CA LYS A 4 -9.12 -22.32 -6.35
C LYS A 4 -10.03 -21.48 -7.25
N ARG A 5 -11.34 -21.45 -6.97
CA ARG A 5 -12.31 -20.65 -7.73
C ARG A 5 -11.99 -19.15 -7.66
N LYS A 6 -11.61 -18.66 -6.46
CA LYS A 6 -11.16 -17.27 -6.29
C LYS A 6 -9.93 -16.98 -7.16
N LYS A 7 -8.93 -17.86 -7.14
CA LYS A 7 -7.72 -17.70 -7.93
C LYS A 7 -8.01 -17.66 -9.43
N GLU A 8 -8.86 -18.57 -9.91
CA GLU A 8 -9.27 -18.65 -11.32
C GLU A 8 -10.00 -17.38 -11.77
N ALA A 9 -10.93 -16.87 -10.96
CA ALA A 9 -11.66 -15.64 -11.27
C ALA A 9 -10.74 -14.42 -11.33
N VAL A 10 -9.78 -14.31 -10.40
CA VAL A 10 -8.78 -13.23 -10.40
C VAL A 10 -7.86 -13.31 -11.63
N GLU A 11 -7.37 -14.51 -11.97
CA GLU A 11 -6.54 -14.70 -13.17
C GLU A 11 -7.31 -14.40 -14.46
N HIS A 12 -8.59 -14.79 -14.53
CA HIS A 12 -9.46 -14.47 -15.66
C HIS A 12 -9.65 -12.95 -15.83
N ASN A 13 -9.91 -12.25 -14.73
CA ASN A 13 -10.11 -10.80 -14.73
C ASN A 13 -8.84 -10.01 -15.07
N SER A 14 -7.66 -10.62 -14.93
CA SER A 14 -6.37 -10.01 -15.29
C SER A 14 -6.04 -10.09 -16.79
N ARG A 15 -6.81 -10.84 -17.58
CA ARG A 15 -6.58 -11.01 -19.03
C ARG A 15 -7.42 -10.01 -19.84
N SER A 16 -6.77 -9.28 -20.74
CA SER A 16 -7.44 -8.36 -21.66
C SER A 16 -8.36 -9.10 -22.64
N GLY A 17 -9.52 -8.53 -22.94
CA GLY A 17 -10.51 -9.10 -23.87
C GLY A 17 -11.47 -10.14 -23.23
N SER A 18 -11.29 -10.43 -21.94
CA SER A 18 -12.18 -11.33 -21.18
C SER A 18 -13.32 -10.56 -20.53
N SER A 19 -14.52 -11.15 -20.48
CA SER A 19 -15.62 -10.62 -19.67
C SER A 19 -15.31 -10.79 -18.18
N ARG A 20 -15.66 -9.82 -17.35
CA ARG A 20 -15.35 -9.89 -15.91
C ARG A 20 -16.15 -11.01 -15.23
N MET A 21 -15.45 -11.86 -14.48
CA MET A 21 -16.04 -12.85 -13.59
C MET A 21 -16.22 -12.25 -12.19
N ASP A 22 -17.32 -12.60 -11.54
CA ASP A 22 -17.61 -12.17 -10.18
C ASP A 22 -16.67 -12.84 -9.16
N VAL A 23 -16.15 -12.04 -8.23
CA VAL A 23 -15.24 -12.48 -7.16
C VAL A 23 -15.93 -12.18 -5.83
N PRO A 24 -16.26 -13.21 -5.03
CA PRO A 24 -16.94 -13.00 -3.76
C PRO A 24 -16.15 -12.06 -2.85
N PHE A 25 -16.84 -11.06 -2.30
CA PHE A 25 -16.32 -10.08 -1.35
C PHE A 25 -15.15 -9.23 -1.89
N GLU A 26 -15.03 -9.05 -3.21
CA GLU A 26 -13.96 -8.25 -3.82
C GLU A 26 -13.89 -6.82 -3.25
N ASP A 27 -15.04 -6.15 -3.17
CA ASP A 27 -15.12 -4.76 -2.71
C ASP A 27 -14.74 -4.61 -1.22
N GLU A 28 -15.18 -5.55 -0.39
CA GLU A 28 -14.86 -5.58 1.05
C GLU A 28 -13.36 -5.80 1.25
N LEU A 29 -12.76 -6.71 0.48
CA LEU A 29 -11.32 -6.98 0.52
C LEU A 29 -10.52 -5.77 0.06
N ASN A 30 -10.94 -5.10 -1.02
CA ASN A 30 -10.29 -3.87 -1.50
C ASN A 30 -10.38 -2.74 -0.46
N LYS A 31 -11.54 -2.62 0.20
CA LYS A 31 -11.74 -1.64 1.28
C LYS A 31 -10.81 -1.93 2.45
N ILE A 32 -10.73 -3.17 2.93
CA ILE A 32 -9.81 -3.56 4.01
C ILE A 32 -8.36 -3.29 3.62
N ALA A 33 -7.94 -3.68 2.41
CA ALA A 33 -6.59 -3.44 1.91
C ALA A 33 -6.25 -1.96 1.79
N SER A 34 -7.23 -1.08 1.56
CA SER A 34 -6.99 0.38 1.53
C SER A 34 -6.76 1.00 2.91
N PHE A 35 -7.23 0.35 3.98
CA PHE A 35 -7.06 0.81 5.36
C PHE A 35 -5.86 0.18 6.06
N ASP A 36 -5.46 -1.02 5.63
CA ASP A 36 -4.41 -1.80 6.25
C ASP A 36 -3.46 -2.40 5.21
N ASP A 37 -2.32 -1.74 5.02
CA ASP A 37 -1.24 -2.18 4.14
C ASP A 37 -0.62 -3.52 4.59
N SER A 38 -0.88 -4.01 5.82
CA SER A 38 -0.41 -5.33 6.27
C SER A 38 -1.14 -6.51 5.62
N ILE A 39 -2.28 -6.27 4.98
CA ILE A 39 -3.11 -7.28 4.30
C ILE A 39 -2.72 -7.43 2.81
N GLN A 40 -1.85 -6.57 2.28
CA GLN A 40 -1.23 -6.81 0.98
C GLN A 40 -0.35 -8.07 1.04
N THR A 41 -0.57 -9.00 0.11
CA THR A 41 0.33 -10.15 -0.07
C THR A 41 1.68 -9.64 -0.56
N ASP A 42 2.64 -9.57 0.35
CA ASP A 42 3.88 -8.82 0.19
C ASP A 42 4.83 -9.36 -0.90
N VAL A 43 4.67 -10.60 -1.38
CA VAL A 43 5.62 -11.22 -2.33
C VAL A 43 4.93 -12.26 -3.21
N LEU A 44 4.90 -12.03 -4.53
CA LEU A 44 4.78 -13.11 -5.51
C LEU A 44 6.11 -13.88 -5.47
N GLY A 45 6.18 -14.89 -4.61
CA GLY A 45 7.35 -15.76 -4.47
C GLY A 45 7.51 -16.64 -5.70
N SER A 46 8.10 -16.11 -6.77
CA SER A 46 8.63 -16.93 -7.86
C SER A 46 10.04 -17.37 -7.49
N ALA A 47 10.37 -18.65 -7.71
CA ALA A 47 11.70 -19.23 -7.46
C ALA A 47 12.86 -18.50 -8.19
N LYS A 48 12.55 -17.55 -9.08
CA LYS A 48 13.50 -16.75 -9.86
C LYS A 48 13.73 -15.32 -9.34
N GLY A 49 13.16 -14.94 -8.20
CA GLY A 49 13.42 -13.66 -7.52
C GLY A 49 12.17 -12.83 -7.20
N ILE A 50 12.33 -11.92 -6.23
CA ILE A 50 11.28 -11.04 -5.71
C ILE A 50 11.02 -9.91 -6.71
N LYS A 51 9.81 -9.82 -7.25
CA LYS A 51 9.35 -8.66 -8.03
C LYS A 51 8.35 -7.86 -7.19
N SER A 52 8.76 -6.69 -6.71
CA SER A 52 7.84 -5.70 -6.13
C SER A 52 7.05 -5.06 -7.27
N LEU A 53 5.74 -5.35 -7.32
CA LEU A 53 4.83 -4.69 -8.25
C LEU A 53 4.47 -3.32 -7.63
N LYS A 54 5.09 -2.25 -8.14
CA LYS A 54 4.63 -0.90 -7.82
C LYS A 54 3.20 -0.70 -8.36
N PRO A 55 2.31 -0.01 -7.65
CA PRO A 55 0.97 0.26 -8.14
C PRO A 55 1.04 1.09 -9.44
N THR A 56 0.38 0.58 -10.48
CA THR A 56 0.16 1.30 -11.73
C THR A 56 -0.71 2.51 -11.43
N GLN A 57 -0.14 3.71 -11.52
CA GLN A 57 -0.93 4.94 -11.55
C GLN A 57 -1.83 4.88 -12.79
N THR A 58 -3.14 4.87 -12.59
CA THR A 58 -4.12 5.05 -13.65
C THR A 58 -3.99 6.47 -14.18
N ASN A 59 -3.61 6.59 -15.46
CA ASN A 59 -3.57 7.85 -16.18
C ASN A 59 -4.97 8.47 -16.24
N SER A 60 -5.16 9.62 -15.59
CA SER A 60 -6.26 10.54 -15.89
C SER A 60 -5.75 11.61 -16.85
N THR A 61 -6.33 11.63 -18.06
CA THR A 61 -6.02 12.55 -19.14
C THR A 61 -6.77 13.88 -18.98
N ALA A 62 -6.07 15.00 -19.25
CA ALA A 62 -6.52 16.22 -19.95
C ALA A 62 -6.24 17.57 -19.24
N GLY A 63 -5.48 18.44 -19.92
CA GLY A 63 -5.47 19.90 -19.75
C GLY A 63 -4.06 20.54 -19.69
N PRO A 64 -3.62 21.29 -20.72
CA PRO A 64 -2.39 22.07 -20.64
C PRO A 64 -2.72 23.42 -19.99
N SER A 65 -2.49 23.55 -18.69
CA SER A 65 -2.54 24.86 -18.03
C SER A 65 -1.14 25.25 -17.58
N ALA A 66 -0.55 26.18 -18.30
CA ALA A 66 0.65 26.88 -17.91
C ALA A 66 0.47 27.44 -16.49
N ILE A 67 1.39 27.09 -15.57
CA ILE A 67 1.47 27.70 -14.24
C ILE A 67 2.60 28.73 -14.28
N PRO A 68 2.33 30.00 -13.92
CA PRO A 68 3.34 31.05 -13.94
C PRO A 68 4.40 30.83 -12.86
N SER A 69 5.63 31.20 -13.20
CA SER A 69 6.79 31.22 -12.33
C SER A 69 6.60 32.17 -11.15
N THR A 70 6.64 31.64 -9.93
CA THR A 70 6.86 32.44 -8.72
C THR A 70 7.86 31.74 -7.80
N SER A 71 9.01 32.40 -7.66
CA SER A 71 10.08 32.27 -6.65
C SER A 71 9.85 31.29 -5.48
N GLY A 72 10.73 30.30 -5.35
CA GLY A 72 10.85 29.46 -4.16
C GLY A 72 12.23 28.84 -4.07
N THR A 73 12.90 29.11 -2.96
CA THR A 73 14.23 28.62 -2.53
C THR A 73 14.68 27.30 -3.18
N SER A 74 15.90 27.31 -3.72
CA SER A 74 16.53 26.12 -4.30
C SER A 74 16.68 25.02 -3.24
N LYS A 75 15.69 24.12 -3.15
CA LYS A 75 15.82 22.89 -2.37
C LYS A 75 16.98 22.10 -2.96
N LYS A 76 18.05 21.92 -2.18
CA LYS A 76 19.14 21.00 -2.53
C LYS A 76 18.51 19.66 -2.94
N ARG A 77 18.83 19.18 -4.13
CA ARG A 77 18.35 17.88 -4.62
C ARG A 77 18.86 16.83 -3.65
N LYS A 78 17.96 16.25 -2.85
CA LYS A 78 18.27 15.08 -2.02
C LYS A 78 18.67 13.95 -2.95
N THR A 79 19.74 13.23 -2.62
CA THR A 79 20.16 12.07 -3.40
C THR A 79 19.12 10.96 -3.18
N CYS A 80 18.90 10.08 -4.16
CA CYS A 80 17.97 8.95 -4.00
C CYS A 80 18.26 8.10 -2.75
N LYS A 81 19.53 8.02 -2.33
CA LYS A 81 19.96 7.37 -1.08
C LYS A 81 19.41 8.07 0.17
N ASP A 82 19.35 9.40 0.16
CA ASP A 82 18.84 10.19 1.29
C ASP A 82 17.32 9.98 1.43
N THR A 83 16.60 9.95 0.30
CA THR A 83 15.18 9.61 0.27
C THR A 83 14.92 8.20 0.81
N LEU A 84 15.77 7.22 0.45
CA LEU A 84 15.62 5.86 0.95
C LEU A 84 15.82 5.77 2.47
N LYS A 85 16.83 6.47 3.01
CA LYS A 85 17.05 6.57 4.46
C LYS A 85 15.87 7.21 5.18
N GLU A 86 15.30 8.26 4.59
CA GLU A 86 14.13 8.97 5.13
C GLU A 86 12.90 8.05 5.20
N ILE A 87 12.63 7.29 4.14
CA ILE A 87 11.55 6.28 4.12
C ILE A 87 11.75 5.22 5.21
N HIS A 88 12.97 4.69 5.37
CA HIS A 88 13.25 3.68 6.39
C HIS A 88 13.01 4.21 7.79
N LYS A 89 13.48 5.44 8.07
CA LYS A 89 13.27 6.12 9.34
C LYS A 89 11.77 6.34 9.61
N GLU A 90 11.01 6.76 8.61
CA GLU A 90 9.57 6.95 8.75
C GLU A 90 8.83 5.64 9.05
N LYS A 91 9.21 4.54 8.38
CA LYS A 91 8.67 3.21 8.66
C LYS A 91 8.96 2.74 10.08
N GLU A 92 10.18 2.95 10.57
CA GLU A 92 10.57 2.59 11.94
C GLU A 92 9.80 3.41 12.98
N ASN A 93 9.69 4.72 12.77
CA ASN A 93 8.90 5.61 13.64
C ASN A 93 7.42 5.22 13.68
N SER A 94 6.84 4.82 12.55
CA SER A 94 5.44 4.38 12.49
C SER A 94 5.21 3.11 13.32
N ARG A 95 6.13 2.14 13.22
CA ARG A 95 6.13 0.92 14.04
C ARG A 95 6.23 1.25 15.53
N GLU A 96 7.14 2.15 15.90
CA GLU A 96 7.31 2.57 17.30
C GLU A 96 6.06 3.26 17.84
N ARG A 97 5.44 4.18 17.07
CA ARG A 97 4.18 4.83 17.47
C ARG A 97 3.05 3.83 17.67
N CYS A 98 2.91 2.87 16.76
CA CYS A 98 1.89 1.82 16.86
C CYS A 98 2.13 0.95 18.11
N HIS A 99 3.39 0.55 18.34
CA HIS A 99 3.77 -0.22 19.51
C HIS A 99 3.50 0.52 20.81
N LYS A 100 3.83 1.82 20.87
CA LYS A 100 3.58 2.66 22.04
C LYS A 100 2.10 2.78 22.35
N LYS A 101 1.26 3.09 21.34
CA LYS A 101 -0.20 3.14 21.50
C LYS A 101 -0.76 1.81 22.03
N LYS A 102 -0.26 0.67 21.54
CA LYS A 102 -0.65 -0.65 22.02
C LYS A 102 -0.28 -0.88 23.49
N LEU A 103 0.93 -0.49 23.89
CA LEU A 103 1.36 -0.60 25.29
C LEU A 103 0.58 0.33 26.22
N ASP A 104 0.30 1.55 25.78
CA ASP A 104 -0.50 2.52 26.54
C ASP A 104 -1.92 1.97 26.78
N LEU A 105 -2.54 1.38 25.75
CA LEU A 105 -3.84 0.71 25.88
C LEU A 105 -3.79 -0.45 26.88
N PHE A 106 -2.76 -1.29 26.83
CA PHE A 106 -2.60 -2.36 27.82
C PHE A 106 -2.44 -1.81 29.24
N ARG A 107 -1.66 -0.73 29.42
CA ARG A 107 -1.51 -0.10 30.73
C ARG A 107 -2.83 0.44 31.27
N GLU A 108 -3.63 1.07 30.42
CA GLU A 108 -4.97 1.55 30.76
C GLU A 108 -5.87 0.39 31.21
N ILE A 109 -5.98 -0.67 30.40
CA ILE A 109 -6.78 -1.86 30.73
C ILE A 109 -6.35 -2.51 32.04
N PHE A 110 -5.04 -2.67 32.27
CA PHE A 110 -4.54 -3.30 33.49
C PHE A 110 -4.62 -2.38 34.72
N SER A 111 -4.67 -1.06 34.52
CA SER A 111 -4.84 -0.09 35.60
C SER A 111 -6.31 0.11 35.98
N SER A 112 -7.23 -0.01 35.03
CA SER A 112 -8.69 0.07 35.26
C SER A 112 -9.31 -1.20 35.86
N ASN A 113 -8.62 -2.33 35.82
CA ASN A 113 -9.07 -3.61 36.43
C ASN A 113 -8.50 -3.84 37.84
N LYS A 114 -8.13 -2.76 38.55
CA LYS A 114 -7.67 -2.78 39.94
C LYS A 114 -8.62 -1.97 40.80
#